data_AF-A0A8D9DU60-F1
#
_entry.id   AF-A0A8D9DU60-F1
#
_cell.length_a   1.000
_cell.length_b   1.000
_cell.length_c   1.000
_cell.angle_alpha   90.00
_cell.angle_beta   90.00
_cell.angle_gamma   90.00
#
_symmetry.space_group_name_H-M   'P 1'
#
loop_
_entity.id
_entity.type
_entity.pdbx_description
1 polymer ?
#
loop_
_entity_poly.entity_id
_entity_poly.type
_entity_poly.pdbx_seq_one_letter_code
_entity_poly.pdbx_strand_id
1 'polypeptide(L)'
;MAEIKLKILIAQKESYFEYVNSVFALIPNLKIRSVGLSFLEKIRNIDHVQKCFMDTLVQINELECAADPTFVPDFKPAQALLDLIGAIQYQGKLLSEYESNQVMPETKVSPPRVFLPALELPTFNGTNPWEWEVFFVTYKSMIHDNNDLTNEIIRRFNIW
;
A
#
# COMPACT_ATOMS: atom_id res chain seq x y z
N MET A 1 -11.99 17.63 48.06
CA MET A 1 -12.36 17.31 46.66
C MET A 1 -11.22 17.57 45.69
N ALA A 2 -10.55 18.74 45.75
CA ALA A 2 -9.41 19.06 44.87
C ALA A 2 -8.25 18.05 44.96
N GLU A 3 -7.85 17.64 46.17
CA GLU A 3 -6.80 16.61 46.37
C GLU A 3 -7.11 15.25 45.74
N ILE A 4 -8.37 14.80 45.83
CA ILE A 4 -8.80 13.51 45.26
C ILE A 4 -8.73 13.59 43.73
N LYS A 5 -9.18 14.72 43.15
CA LYS A 5 -9.09 14.97 41.71
C LYS A 5 -7.63 15.02 41.24
N LEU A 6 -6.74 15.66 42.00
CA LEU A 6 -5.31 15.72 41.69
C LEU A 6 -4.67 14.32 41.66
N LYS A 7 -4.95 13.47 42.66
CA LYS A 7 -4.47 12.08 42.68
C LYS A 7 -4.94 11.28 41.47
N ILE A 8 -6.19 11.45 41.05
CA ILE A 8 -6.74 10.78 39.85
C ILE A 8 -6.00 11.26 38.60
N LEU A 9 -5.79 12.57 38.44
CA LEU A 9 -5.09 13.13 37.28
C LEU A 9 -3.62 12.68 37.21
N ILE A 10 -2.93 12.59 38.36
CA ILE A 10 -1.56 12.07 38.42
C ILE A 10 -1.52 10.62 37.94
N ALA A 11 -2.42 9.76 38.45
CA ALA A 11 -2.50 8.37 38.03
C ALA A 11 -2.85 8.23 36.53
N GLN A 12 -3.71 9.10 36.00
CA GLN A 12 -4.02 9.15 34.56
C GLN A 12 -2.79 9.54 33.73
N LYS A 13 -2.05 10.58 34.15
CA LYS A 13 -0.80 11.00 33.51
C LYS A 13 0.21 9.85 33.46
N GLU A 14 0.40 9.14 34.58
CA GLU A 14 1.29 7.99 34.66
C GLU A 14 0.84 6.84 33.75
N SER A 15 -0.45 6.54 33.71
CA SER A 15 -1.02 5.52 32.81
C SER A 15 -0.76 5.83 31.32
N TYR A 16 -0.95 7.08 30.90
CA TYR A 16 -0.64 7.50 29.53
C TYR A 16 0.86 7.41 29.22
N PHE A 17 1.72 7.78 30.17
CA PHE A 17 3.17 7.66 30.00
C PHE A 17 3.60 6.19 29.88
N GLU A 18 3.06 5.32 30.73
CA GLU A 18 3.31 3.88 30.71
C GLU A 18 2.83 3.24 29.40
N TYR A 19 1.68 3.68 28.88
CA TYR A 19 1.22 3.25 27.56
C TYR A 19 2.25 3.56 26.48
N VAL A 20 2.74 4.80 26.41
CA VAL A 20 3.74 5.20 25.41
C VAL A 20 5.06 4.43 25.59
N ASN A 21 5.52 4.24 26.84
CA ASN A 21 6.69 3.40 27.13
C ASN A 21 6.49 1.96 26.66
N SER A 22 5.31 1.38 26.87
CA SER A 22 5.01 0.02 26.44
C SER A 22 5.09 -0.13 24.91
N VAL A 23 4.71 0.92 24.15
CA VAL A 23 4.84 0.95 22.69
C VAL A 23 6.30 1.09 22.29
N PHE A 24 7.03 2.00 22.94
CA PHE A 24 8.46 2.22 22.70
C PHE A 24 9.28 0.94 22.96
N ALA A 25 8.94 0.17 23.99
CA ALA A 25 9.60 -1.08 24.34
C ALA A 25 9.45 -2.18 23.26
N LEU A 26 8.51 -2.04 22.32
CA LEU A 26 8.35 -2.98 21.20
C LEU A 26 9.37 -2.74 20.08
N ILE A 27 9.97 -1.53 20.00
CA ILE A 27 10.88 -1.11 18.92
C ILE A 27 12.05 -2.11 18.69
N PRO A 28 12.77 -2.59 19.73
CA PRO A 28 13.89 -3.50 19.52
C PRO A 28 13.50 -4.83 18.84
N ASN A 29 12.23 -5.24 18.99
CA ASN A 29 11.73 -6.55 18.57
C ASN A 29 10.82 -6.48 17.33
N LEU A 30 10.81 -5.35 16.60
CA LEU A 30 9.95 -5.16 15.41
C LEU A 30 10.21 -6.15 14.26
N LYS A 31 11.36 -6.83 14.25
CA LYS A 31 11.66 -7.91 13.30
C LYS A 31 10.71 -9.10 13.45
N ILE A 32 10.10 -9.27 14.62
CA ILE A 32 9.13 -10.32 14.89
C ILE A 32 7.76 -9.86 14.38
N ARG A 33 7.18 -10.58 13.41
CA ARG A 33 5.93 -10.17 12.74
C ARG A 33 4.77 -9.90 13.71
N SER A 34 4.57 -10.74 14.73
CA SER A 34 3.50 -10.55 15.72
C SER A 34 3.69 -9.26 16.53
N VAL A 35 4.94 -8.91 16.86
CA VAL A 35 5.30 -7.67 17.56
C VAL A 35 5.09 -6.46 16.66
N GLY A 36 5.51 -6.54 15.39
CA GLY A 36 5.29 -5.49 14.39
C GLY A 36 3.81 -5.16 14.21
N LEU A 37 2.93 -6.18 14.11
CA LEU A 37 1.48 -5.98 14.03
C LEU A 37 0.92 -5.30 15.28
N SER A 38 1.32 -5.76 16.48
CA SER A 38 0.89 -5.13 17.74
C SER A 38 1.36 -3.69 17.88
N PHE A 39 2.57 -3.39 17.41
CA PHE A 39 3.12 -2.04 17.36
C PHE A 39 2.30 -1.12 16.42
N LEU A 40 1.99 -1.58 15.21
CA LEU A 40 1.18 -0.84 14.23
C LEU A 40 -0.27 -0.64 14.69
N GLU A 41 -0.81 -1.54 15.50
CA GLU A 41 -2.12 -1.34 16.11
C GLU A 41 -2.06 -0.22 17.17
N LYS A 42 -1.07 -0.29 18.06
CA LYS A 42 -0.92 0.67 19.17
C LYS A 42 -0.58 2.08 18.70
N ILE A 43 0.25 2.23 17.66
CA ILE A 43 0.66 3.54 17.16
C ILE A 43 -0.52 4.40 16.66
N ARG A 44 -1.63 3.78 16.24
CA ARG A 44 -2.83 4.49 15.77
C ARG A 44 -3.46 5.36 16.86
N ASN A 45 -3.25 5.00 18.13
CA ASN A 45 -3.79 5.73 19.26
C ASN A 45 -2.78 6.73 19.85
N ILE A 46 -1.54 6.80 19.33
CA ILE A 46 -0.46 7.57 19.94
C ILE A 46 -0.77 9.08 19.98
N ASP A 47 -1.38 9.61 18.92
CA ASP A 47 -1.73 11.04 18.83
C ASP A 47 -2.86 11.41 19.81
N HIS A 48 -3.82 10.49 20.00
CA HIS A 48 -4.88 10.67 20.99
C HIS A 48 -4.31 10.67 22.41
N VAL A 49 -3.43 9.71 22.71
CA VAL A 49 -2.76 9.61 24.02
C VAL A 49 -1.88 10.83 24.29
N GLN A 50 -1.16 11.33 23.28
CA GLN A 50 -0.38 12.57 23.39
C GLN A 50 -1.27 13.74 23.82
N LYS A 51 -2.40 13.93 23.16
CA LYS A 51 -3.34 15.01 23.49
C LYS A 51 -3.86 14.87 24.91
N CYS A 52 -4.36 13.68 25.28
CA CYS A 52 -4.87 13.42 26.63
C CYS A 52 -3.81 13.62 27.71
N PHE A 53 -2.56 13.24 27.45
CA PHE A 53 -1.46 13.48 28.38
C PHE A 53 -1.21 14.98 28.59
N MET A 54 -1.13 15.76 27.49
CA MET A 54 -0.88 17.20 27.57
C MET A 54 -2.02 17.92 28.31
N ASP A 55 -3.26 17.60 27.98
CA ASP A 55 -4.45 18.16 28.64
C ASP A 55 -4.49 17.81 30.14
N THR A 56 -4.07 16.59 30.50
CA THR A 56 -4.01 16.14 31.91
C THR A 56 -2.89 16.86 32.66
N LEU A 57 -1.72 17.04 32.04
CA LEU A 57 -0.59 17.73 32.65
C LEU A 57 -0.89 19.21 32.90
N VAL A 58 -1.57 19.88 31.96
CA VAL A 58 -2.05 21.26 32.16
C VAL A 58 -3.00 21.32 33.35
N GLN A 59 -3.98 20.42 33.44
CA GLN A 59 -4.92 20.39 34.58
C GLN A 59 -4.22 20.12 35.92
N ILE A 60 -3.18 19.29 35.95
CA ILE A 60 -2.36 19.08 37.15
C ILE A 60 -1.67 20.38 37.55
N ASN A 61 -0.95 21.01 36.61
CA ASN A 61 -0.23 22.25 36.87
C ASN A 61 -1.16 23.39 37.31
N GLU A 62 -2.36 23.51 36.73
CA GLU A 62 -3.37 24.49 37.15
C GLU A 62 -3.87 24.24 38.58
N LEU A 63 -4.13 22.99 38.95
CA LEU A 63 -4.57 22.64 40.30
C LEU A 63 -3.47 22.83 41.34
N GLU A 64 -2.22 22.55 40.99
CA GLU A 64 -1.08 22.79 41.89
C GLU A 64 -0.77 24.28 42.06
N CYS A 65 -0.83 25.08 40.98
CA CYS A 65 -0.77 26.55 41.08
C CYS A 65 -1.90 27.15 41.93
N ALA A 66 -3.11 26.58 41.84
CA ALA A 66 -4.25 27.03 42.64
C ALA A 66 -4.11 26.64 44.12
N ALA A 67 -3.38 25.56 44.42
CA ALA A 67 -3.11 25.11 45.78
C ALA A 67 -1.94 25.86 46.42
N ASP A 68 -0.89 26.18 45.65
CA ASP A 68 0.31 26.89 46.08
C ASP A 68 0.72 27.98 45.06
N PRO A 69 0.60 29.27 45.42
CA PRO A 69 1.00 30.38 44.54
C PRO A 69 2.50 30.45 44.22
N THR A 70 3.34 29.74 44.97
CA THR A 70 4.79 29.67 44.72
C THR A 70 5.19 28.50 43.82
N PHE A 71 4.23 27.63 43.49
CA PHE A 71 4.45 26.49 42.62
C PHE A 71 4.84 26.94 41.20
N VAL A 72 5.83 26.25 40.63
CA VAL A 72 6.30 26.48 39.27
C VAL A 72 5.89 25.29 38.41
N PRO A 73 5.01 25.47 37.40
CA PRO A 73 4.60 24.41 36.49
C PRO A 73 5.78 23.68 35.84
N ASP A 74 5.75 22.35 35.88
CA ASP A 74 6.75 21.51 35.21
C ASP A 74 6.18 20.86 33.95
N PHE A 75 6.91 21.01 32.84
CA PHE A 75 6.60 20.41 31.55
C PHE A 75 7.70 19.47 31.04
N LYS A 76 8.72 19.16 31.85
CA LYS A 76 9.71 18.13 31.50
C LYS A 76 9.07 16.77 31.15
N PRO A 77 8.01 16.31 31.83
CA PRO A 77 7.35 15.06 31.45
C PRO A 77 6.74 15.10 30.03
N ALA A 78 6.27 16.27 29.59
CA ALA A 78 5.77 16.45 28.23
C ALA A 78 6.89 16.30 27.20
N GLN A 79 8.06 16.91 27.47
CA GLN A 79 9.21 16.77 26.58
C GLN A 79 9.65 15.31 26.45
N ALA A 80 9.77 14.59 27.58
CA ALA A 80 10.14 13.17 27.57
C ALA A 80 9.13 12.32 26.78
N LEU A 81 7.83 12.61 26.89
CA LEU A 81 6.81 11.93 26.11
C LEU A 81 6.96 12.22 24.61
N LEU A 82 7.20 13.48 24.22
CA LEU A 82 7.39 13.87 22.83
C LEU A 82 8.59 13.18 22.20
N ASP A 83 9.70 13.06 22.94
CA ASP A 83 10.90 12.36 22.48
C ASP A 83 10.61 10.88 22.19
N LEU A 84 9.84 10.21 23.07
CA LEU A 84 9.41 8.82 22.88
C LEU A 84 8.46 8.67 21.69
N ILE A 85 7.48 9.55 21.56
CA ILE A 85 6.51 9.54 20.46
C ILE A 85 7.21 9.77 19.13
N GLY A 86 8.17 10.69 19.06
CA GLY A 86 8.96 10.94 17.86
C GLY A 86 9.69 9.68 17.39
N ALA A 87 10.31 8.94 18.30
CA ALA A 87 10.95 7.67 17.99
C ALA A 87 9.95 6.60 17.51
N ILE A 88 8.79 6.50 18.16
CA ILE A 88 7.71 5.57 17.77
C ILE A 88 7.20 5.89 16.35
N GLN A 89 6.87 7.16 16.07
CA GLN A 89 6.39 7.60 14.76
C GLN A 89 7.42 7.37 13.66
N TYR A 90 8.69 7.65 13.94
CA TYR A 90 9.78 7.37 13.00
C TYR A 90 9.86 5.88 12.64
N GLN A 91 9.81 4.99 13.63
CA GLN A 91 9.85 3.54 13.40
C GLN A 91 8.59 3.03 12.70
N GLY A 92 7.41 3.58 13.02
CA GLY A 92 6.17 3.27 12.31
C GLY A 92 6.24 3.61 10.83
N LYS A 93 6.82 4.77 10.49
CA LYS A 93 7.04 5.18 9.11
C LYS A 93 7.97 4.22 8.38
N LEU A 94 9.13 3.89 8.96
CA LEU A 94 10.06 2.93 8.37
C LEU A 94 9.43 1.55 8.12
N LEU A 95 8.61 1.07 9.07
CA LEU A 95 7.92 -0.21 8.93
C LEU A 95 6.88 -0.17 7.81
N SER A 96 6.13 0.91 7.69
CA SER A 96 5.15 1.09 6.61
C SER A 96 5.81 1.21 5.22
N GLU A 97 6.97 1.87 5.12
CA GLU A 97 7.75 1.96 3.89
C GLU A 97 8.35 0.60 3.51
N TYR A 98 8.79 -0.19 4.50
CA TYR A 98 9.25 -1.55 4.26
C TYR A 98 8.12 -2.43 3.71
N GLU A 99 6.92 -2.40 4.30
CA GLU A 99 5.76 -3.16 3.78
C GLU A 99 5.34 -2.70 2.38
N SER A 100 5.39 -1.40 2.09
CA SER A 100 5.09 -0.85 0.76
C SER A 100 6.16 -1.20 -0.29
N ASN A 101 7.42 -1.36 0.11
CA ASN A 101 8.52 -1.76 -0.78
C ASN A 101 8.67 -3.29 -0.87
N GLN A 102 8.04 -4.03 0.04
CA GLN A 102 7.85 -5.48 -0.01
C GLN A 102 6.61 -5.90 -0.80
N VAL A 103 6.08 -5.02 -1.67
CA VAL A 103 5.43 -5.50 -2.89
C VAL A 103 6.48 -6.40 -3.54
N MET A 104 6.33 -7.70 -3.31
CA MET A 104 7.07 -8.73 -4.04
C MET A 104 7.08 -8.25 -5.49
N PRO A 105 8.21 -8.32 -6.23
CA PRO A 105 8.08 -8.24 -7.67
C PRO A 105 6.94 -9.18 -7.98
N GLU A 106 5.84 -8.68 -8.55
CA GLU A 106 4.72 -9.52 -8.90
C GLU A 106 5.38 -10.72 -9.53
N THR A 107 5.33 -11.87 -8.84
CA THR A 107 5.56 -13.10 -9.55
C THR A 107 4.37 -13.02 -10.48
N LYS A 108 4.61 -12.51 -11.69
CA LYS A 108 3.70 -12.60 -12.79
C LYS A 108 3.60 -14.10 -12.97
N VAL A 109 2.76 -14.72 -12.14
CA VAL A 109 2.17 -16.01 -12.41
C VAL A 109 1.37 -15.67 -13.63
N SER A 110 2.08 -15.77 -14.76
CA SER A 110 1.53 -15.58 -16.07
C SER A 110 0.33 -16.51 -16.04
N PRO A 111 -0.89 -16.03 -16.31
CA PRO A 111 -2.02 -16.94 -16.41
C PRO A 111 -1.57 -18.08 -17.32
N PRO A 112 -1.84 -19.36 -16.96
CA PRO A 112 -1.36 -20.49 -17.73
C PRO A 112 -1.66 -20.18 -19.19
N ARG A 113 -0.60 -19.97 -20.00
CA ARG A 113 -0.76 -19.61 -21.41
C ARG A 113 -1.34 -20.84 -22.06
N VAL A 114 -2.66 -20.85 -22.20
CA VAL A 114 -3.36 -21.80 -23.06
C VAL A 114 -2.96 -21.41 -24.48
N PHE A 115 -1.97 -22.10 -25.02
CA PHE A 115 -1.63 -21.97 -26.42
C PHE A 115 -2.71 -22.69 -27.22
N LEU A 116 -3.50 -21.92 -27.97
CA LEU A 116 -4.32 -22.52 -29.01
C LEU A 116 -3.39 -23.10 -30.08
N PRO A 117 -3.65 -24.33 -30.57
CA PRO A 117 -2.88 -24.87 -31.68
C PRO A 117 -2.96 -23.91 -32.87
N ALA A 118 -1.84 -23.73 -33.55
CA ALA A 118 -1.78 -22.89 -34.74
C ALA A 118 -2.73 -23.46 -35.80
N LEU A 119 -3.56 -22.60 -36.39
CA LEU A 119 -4.39 -22.96 -37.53
C LEU A 119 -3.46 -23.10 -38.74
N GLU A 120 -3.25 -24.33 -39.22
CA GLU A 120 -2.53 -24.55 -40.48
C GLU A 120 -3.43 -24.12 -41.64
N LEU A 121 -3.06 -23.02 -42.30
CA LEU A 121 -3.74 -22.59 -43.52
C LEU A 121 -3.31 -23.53 -44.66
N PRO A 122 -4.25 -24.02 -45.48
CA PRO A 122 -3.91 -24.81 -46.65
C PRO A 122 -3.07 -23.98 -47.61
N THR A 123 -1.88 -24.48 -47.95
CA THR A 123 -0.98 -23.85 -48.90
C THR A 123 -1.19 -24.44 -50.29
N PHE A 124 -1.36 -23.59 -51.30
CA PHE A 124 -1.36 -24.01 -52.69
C PHE A 124 0.07 -24.05 -53.23
N ASN A 125 0.52 -25.21 -53.71
CA ASN A 125 1.86 -25.38 -54.27
C ASN A 125 1.87 -25.76 -55.77
N GLY A 126 0.68 -25.80 -56.40
CA GLY A 126 0.53 -26.07 -57.84
C GLY A 126 0.91 -27.48 -58.30
N THR A 127 1.25 -28.41 -57.39
CA THR A 127 1.72 -29.76 -57.75
C THR A 127 0.56 -30.71 -58.03
N ASN A 128 -0.59 -30.47 -57.40
CA ASN A 128 -1.78 -31.33 -57.50
C ASN A 128 -2.80 -30.75 -58.50
N PRO A 129 -3.15 -31.47 -59.58
CA PRO A 129 -4.13 -31.02 -60.57
C PRO A 129 -5.51 -30.69 -60.00
N TRP A 130 -5.93 -31.36 -58.92
CA TRP A 130 -7.23 -31.11 -58.28
C TRP A 130 -7.27 -29.77 -57.53
N GLU A 131 -6.12 -29.31 -57.02
CA GLU A 131 -6.02 -28.02 -56.35
C GLU A 131 -6.09 -26.85 -57.34
N TRP A 132 -5.75 -27.08 -58.61
CA TRP A 132 -5.84 -26.07 -59.67
C TRP A 132 -7.27 -25.66 -59.98
N GLU A 133 -8.22 -26.61 -59.96
CA GLU A 133 -9.63 -26.29 -60.20
C GLU A 133 -10.18 -25.38 -59.09
N VAL A 134 -9.91 -25.73 -57.83
CA VAL A 134 -10.32 -24.94 -56.67
C VAL A 134 -9.64 -23.57 -56.69
N PHE A 135 -8.32 -23.53 -56.92
CA PHE A 135 -7.58 -22.29 -57.04
C PHE A 135 -8.14 -21.39 -58.15
N PHE A 136 -8.42 -21.94 -59.33
CA PHE A 136 -8.92 -21.16 -60.46
C PHE A 136 -10.31 -20.59 -60.20
N VAL A 137 -11.21 -21.38 -59.59
CA VAL A 137 -12.56 -20.92 -59.22
C VAL A 137 -12.48 -19.81 -58.17
N THR A 138 -11.65 -19.99 -57.13
CA THR A 138 -11.45 -18.99 -56.09
C THR A 138 -10.81 -17.72 -56.65
N TYR A 139 -9.76 -17.84 -57.46
CA TYR A 139 -9.09 -16.72 -58.11
C TYR A 139 -10.03 -15.95 -59.04
N LYS A 140 -10.79 -16.66 -59.88
CA LYS A 140 -11.74 -16.05 -60.81
C LYS A 140 -12.82 -15.28 -60.06
N SER A 141 -13.41 -15.86 -59.01
CA SER A 141 -14.44 -15.20 -58.21
C SER A 141 -13.90 -14.02 -57.40
N MET A 142 -12.67 -14.11 -56.88
CA MET A 142 -12.13 -13.07 -56.00
C MET A 142 -11.49 -11.92 -56.77
N ILE A 143 -10.89 -12.18 -57.93
CA ILE A 143 -10.08 -11.22 -58.68
C ILE A 143 -10.72 -10.83 -60.01
N HIS A 144 -11.11 -11.81 -60.83
CA HIS A 144 -11.50 -11.56 -62.22
C HIS A 144 -12.96 -11.08 -62.36
N ASP A 145 -13.87 -11.68 -61.60
CA ASP A 145 -15.31 -11.38 -61.67
C ASP A 145 -15.76 -10.46 -60.52
N ASN A 146 -14.82 -9.93 -59.74
CA ASN A 146 -15.08 -9.06 -58.61
C ASN A 146 -15.03 -7.58 -59.02
N ASN A 147 -16.21 -7.01 -59.27
CA ASN A 147 -16.36 -5.63 -59.73
C ASN A 147 -15.99 -4.57 -58.66
N ASP A 148 -15.78 -4.98 -57.41
CA ASP A 148 -15.40 -4.08 -56.31
C ASP A 148 -13.88 -3.86 -56.23
N LEU A 149 -13.09 -4.65 -56.96
CA LEU A 149 -11.64 -4.47 -57.05
C LEU A 149 -11.29 -3.34 -58.01
N THR A 150 -11.00 -2.18 -57.45
CA THR A 150 -10.44 -1.03 -58.18
C THR A 150 -8.93 -1.17 -58.36
N ASN A 151 -8.39 -0.60 -59.45
CA ASN A 151 -6.95 -0.65 -59.81
C ASN A 151 -5.99 -0.21 -58.68
N GLU A 152 -6.48 0.60 -57.74
CA GLU A 152 -5.72 1.08 -56.59
C GLU A 152 -5.46 -0.02 -55.54
N ILE A 153 -6.41 -0.96 -55.37
CA ILE A 153 -6.28 -2.09 -54.44
C ILE A 153 -5.33 -3.16 -55.01
N ILE A 154 -5.40 -3.42 -56.32
CA ILE A 154 -4.54 -4.40 -57.01
C ILE A 154 -3.06 -4.03 -56.90
N ARG A 155 -2.71 -2.73 -57.05
CA ARG A 155 -1.33 -2.24 -56.89
C ARG A 155 -0.81 -2.38 -55.46
N ARG A 156 -1.69 -2.31 -54.45
CA ARG A 156 -1.30 -2.35 -53.04
C ARG A 156 -0.94 -3.76 -52.57
N PHE A 157 -1.51 -4.80 -53.18
CA PHE A 157 -1.25 -6.20 -52.83
C PHE A 157 -0.31 -6.92 -53.79
N ASN A 158 0.23 -6.23 -54.80
CA ASN A 158 1.22 -6.77 -55.73
C ASN A 158 0.80 -8.12 -56.36
N ILE A 159 -0.49 -8.25 -56.68
CA ILE A 159 -1.02 -9.42 -57.40
C ILE A 159 -0.80 -9.18 -58.90
N TRP A 160 0.42 -9.45 -59.36
CA TRP A 160 0.83 -9.63 -60.74
C TRP A 160 1.93 -10.69 -60.79
#